data_AF-A0A450Z009-F1
#
_entry.id   AF-A0A450Z009-F1
#
_cell.length_a   1.000
_cell.length_b   1.000
_cell.length_c   1.000
_cell.angle_alpha   90.00
_cell.angle_beta   90.00
_cell.angle_gamma   90.00
#
_symmetry.space_group_name_H-M   'P 1'
#
loop_
_entity.id
_entity.type
_entity.pdbx_description
1 polymer ?
#
loop_
_entity_poly.entity_id
_entity_poly.type
_entity_poly.pdbx_seq_one_letter_code
_entity_poly.pdbx_strand_id
1 'polypeptide(L)'
;MKTINKGHFTLKRIFENNWKQFLSNHRSEVGFSAAYNVWKVMNHQKPETPGYAAYACPDHPDRITHIIPRRCKSRFCPVCAKVQVGKWVADMNRLFPNCSYFHITCTVPSRFRILLFEKRSLMNAIFSAGAQTILSKHTPYS
;
A
#
# COMPACT_ATOMS: atom_id res chain seq x y z
N MET A 1 -18.07 0.86 -30.98
CA MET A 1 -17.31 0.92 -29.72
C MET A 1 -16.60 2.27 -29.66
N LYS A 2 -17.14 3.24 -28.92
CA LYS A 2 -16.53 4.59 -28.83
C LYS A 2 -15.30 4.51 -27.92
N THR A 3 -14.13 4.83 -28.46
CA THR A 3 -12.89 4.96 -27.71
C THR A 3 -13.06 6.04 -26.63
N ILE A 4 -13.10 5.60 -25.36
CA ILE A 4 -13.05 6.52 -24.22
C ILE A 4 -11.69 7.18 -24.27
N ASN A 5 -11.66 8.47 -24.60
CA ASN A 5 -10.48 9.31 -24.48
C ASN A 5 -10.12 9.38 -22.99
N LYS A 6 -9.21 8.50 -22.55
CA LYS A 6 -8.74 8.44 -21.16
C LYS A 6 -7.90 9.68 -20.89
N GLY A 7 -8.55 10.78 -20.49
CA GLY A 7 -7.87 11.83 -19.77
C GLY A 7 -7.06 11.18 -18.64
N HIS A 8 -5.76 11.45 -18.56
CA HIS A 8 -4.87 10.78 -17.62
C HIS A 8 -5.17 11.27 -16.18
N PHE A 9 -6.15 10.66 -15.53
CA PHE A 9 -6.51 10.94 -14.13
C PHE A 9 -5.51 10.24 -13.22
N THR A 10 -4.68 11.01 -12.52
CA THR A 10 -3.84 10.50 -11.43
C THR A 10 -4.54 10.72 -10.10
N LEU A 11 -4.32 9.81 -9.15
CA LEU A 11 -4.83 9.98 -7.78
C LEU A 11 -4.35 11.29 -7.15
N LYS A 12 -3.13 11.72 -7.48
CA LYS A 12 -2.59 13.03 -7.11
C LYS A 12 -3.48 14.18 -7.60
N ARG A 13 -3.83 14.20 -8.90
CA ARG A 13 -4.69 15.24 -9.49
C ARG A 13 -6.09 15.24 -8.87
N ILE A 14 -6.64 14.06 -8.57
CA ILE A 14 -7.95 13.95 -7.91
C ILE A 14 -7.92 14.62 -6.55
N PHE A 15 -6.89 14.35 -5.73
CA PHE A 15 -6.76 15.00 -4.43
C PHE A 15 -6.47 16.50 -4.54
N GLU A 16 -5.57 16.92 -5.42
CA GLU A 16 -5.26 18.35 -5.61
C GLU A 16 -6.51 19.16 -5.94
N ASN A 17 -7.42 18.61 -6.77
CA ASN A 17 -8.62 19.30 -7.21
C ASN A 17 -9.76 19.29 -6.18
N ASN A 18 -9.88 18.25 -5.34
CA ASN A 18 -11.09 18.02 -4.53
C ASN A 18 -10.85 18.02 -3.02
N TRP A 19 -9.61 17.90 -2.55
CA TRP A 19 -9.31 17.63 -1.14
C TRP A 19 -9.77 18.75 -0.20
N LYS A 20 -9.64 20.01 -0.60
CA LYS A 20 -10.07 21.16 0.21
C LYS A 20 -11.58 21.15 0.45
N GLN A 21 -12.37 20.94 -0.60
CA GLN A 21 -13.83 20.85 -0.53
C GLN A 21 -14.29 19.59 0.21
N PHE A 22 -13.59 18.48 0.03
CA PHE A 22 -13.88 17.26 0.79
C PHE A 22 -13.67 17.49 2.30
N LEU A 23 -12.57 18.14 2.69
CA LEU A 23 -12.29 18.43 4.09
C LEU A 23 -13.26 19.44 4.71
N SER A 24 -13.84 20.38 3.95
CA SER A 24 -14.85 21.29 4.53
C SER A 24 -16.11 20.53 4.95
N ASN A 25 -16.46 19.47 4.24
CA ASN A 25 -17.69 18.72 4.46
C ASN A 25 -17.52 17.53 5.42
N HIS A 26 -16.29 16.99 5.52
CA HIS A 26 -16.02 15.73 6.24
C HIS A 26 -14.89 15.83 7.28
N ARG A 27 -14.60 17.03 7.80
CA ARG A 27 -13.44 17.26 8.68
C ARG A 27 -13.40 16.32 9.90
N SER A 28 -14.53 16.05 10.52
CA SER A 28 -14.66 15.18 11.70
C SER A 28 -14.45 13.70 11.39
N GLU A 29 -14.66 13.28 10.15
CA GLU A 29 -14.52 11.89 9.70
C GLU A 29 -13.08 11.54 9.28
N VAL A 30 -12.26 12.56 8.98
CA VAL A 30 -10.90 12.38 8.49
C VAL A 30 -9.90 12.38 9.65
N GLY A 31 -9.52 11.17 10.07
CA GLY A 31 -8.42 10.98 11.01
C GLY A 31 -7.05 11.39 10.44
N PHE A 32 -6.08 11.66 11.33
CA PHE A 32 -4.71 12.06 10.99
C PHE A 32 -4.06 11.15 9.94
N SER A 33 -4.18 9.82 10.10
CA SER A 33 -3.58 8.84 9.18
C SER A 33 -4.11 8.98 7.74
N ALA A 34 -5.40 9.26 7.56
CA ALA A 34 -5.99 9.46 6.25
C ALA A 34 -5.48 10.77 5.63
N ALA A 35 -5.53 11.87 6.38
CA ALA A 35 -5.02 13.16 5.94
C ALA A 35 -3.53 13.12 5.58
N TYR A 36 -2.71 12.47 6.40
CA TYR A 36 -1.27 12.31 6.16
C TYR A 36 -0.98 11.48 4.90
N ASN A 37 -1.78 10.44 4.63
CA ASN A 37 -1.64 9.64 3.42
C ASN A 37 -2.01 10.43 2.16
N VAL A 38 -3.08 11.21 2.20
CA VAL A 38 -3.47 12.10 1.09
C VAL A 38 -2.40 13.17 0.85
N TRP A 39 -1.91 13.80 1.92
CA TRP A 39 -0.79 14.75 1.86
C TRP A 39 0.47 14.14 1.21
N LYS A 40 0.84 12.89 1.56
CA LYS A 40 1.97 12.19 0.91
C LYS A 40 1.76 11.96 -0.58
N VAL A 41 0.52 11.73 -1.03
CA VAL A 41 0.20 11.57 -2.45
C VAL A 41 0.29 12.91 -3.19
N MET A 42 -0.26 13.97 -2.61
CA MET A 42 -0.19 15.32 -3.18
C MET A 42 1.25 15.84 -3.27
N ASN A 43 2.12 15.47 -2.33
CA ASN A 43 3.54 15.86 -2.33
C ASN A 43 4.46 14.80 -2.93
N HIS A 44 3.93 13.82 -3.66
CA HIS A 44 4.76 12.83 -4.33
C HIS A 44 5.69 13.50 -5.37
N GLN A 45 6.97 13.14 -5.31
CA GLN A 45 8.05 13.63 -6.19
C GLN A 45 8.26 15.15 -6.16
N LYS A 46 7.88 15.82 -5.07
CA LYS A 46 8.24 17.22 -4.86
C LYS A 46 9.59 17.33 -4.16
N PRO A 47 10.53 18.16 -4.65
CA PRO A 47 11.83 18.31 -4.01
C PRO A 47 11.70 18.86 -2.60
N GLU A 48 10.77 19.78 -2.33
CA GLU A 48 10.56 20.33 -0.98
C GLU A 48 10.18 19.27 0.06
N THR A 49 9.53 18.16 -0.32
CA THR A 49 9.05 17.17 0.63
C THR A 49 8.83 15.80 -0.01
N PRO A 50 9.42 14.70 0.52
CA PRO A 50 10.17 14.57 1.78
C PRO A 50 11.66 14.91 1.67
N GLY A 51 12.01 15.82 0.75
CA GLY A 51 13.39 16.18 0.41
C GLY A 51 13.87 15.51 -0.87
N TYR A 52 15.09 15.82 -1.26
CA TYR A 52 15.72 15.33 -2.49
C TYR A 52 17.17 14.90 -2.23
N ALA A 53 17.73 14.18 -3.19
CA ALA A 53 19.18 14.03 -3.33
C ALA A 53 19.63 14.95 -4.47
N ALA A 54 20.66 15.75 -4.23
CA ALA A 54 21.33 16.53 -5.27
C ALA A 54 22.65 15.86 -5.62
N TYR A 55 22.94 15.81 -6.92
CA TYR A 55 24.19 15.30 -7.46
C TYR A 55 24.88 16.43 -8.20
N ALA A 56 26.20 16.53 -8.02
CA ALA A 56 27.06 17.45 -8.73
C ALA A 56 28.14 16.66 -9.49
N CYS A 57 28.69 17.25 -10.54
CA CYS A 57 29.82 16.69 -11.24
C CYS A 57 31.07 16.75 -10.33
N PRO A 58 31.91 15.69 -10.26
CA PRO A 58 33.15 15.73 -9.49
C PRO A 58 34.07 16.90 -9.88
N ASP A 59 34.10 17.24 -11.17
CA ASP A 59 34.94 18.32 -11.71
C ASP A 59 34.33 19.71 -11.46
N HIS A 60 33.05 19.80 -11.10
CA HIS A 60 32.32 21.05 -10.86
C HIS A 60 31.40 20.90 -9.63
N PRO A 61 31.96 20.80 -8.42
CA PRO A 61 31.20 20.51 -7.20
C PRO A 61 30.22 21.62 -6.81
N ASP A 62 30.42 22.84 -7.32
CA ASP A 62 29.53 23.99 -7.16
C ASP A 62 28.27 23.92 -8.05
N ARG A 63 28.24 23.02 -9.05
CA ARG A 63 27.14 22.90 -10.02
C ARG A 63 26.32 21.64 -9.79
N ILE A 64 25.15 21.80 -9.19
CA ILE A 64 24.17 20.72 -9.06
C ILE A 64 23.64 20.36 -10.46
N THR A 65 23.91 19.13 -10.90
CA THR A 65 23.50 18.62 -12.22
C THR A 65 22.15 17.91 -12.16
N HIS A 66 21.84 17.23 -11.06
CA HIS A 66 20.61 16.48 -10.92
C HIS A 66 19.99 16.59 -9.53
N ILE A 67 18.71 16.90 -9.49
CA ILE A 67 17.88 16.84 -8.28
C ILE A 67 16.94 15.66 -8.41
N ILE A 68 17.04 14.71 -7.49
CA ILE A 68 16.19 13.52 -7.45
C ILE A 68 15.29 13.60 -6.20
N PRO A 69 14.00 13.97 -6.36
CA PRO A 69 13.06 13.97 -5.26
C PRO A 69 12.92 12.58 -4.63
N ARG A 70 12.91 12.52 -3.30
CA ARG A 70 12.68 11.27 -2.60
C ARG A 70 11.23 10.83 -2.80
N ARG A 71 11.04 9.52 -2.97
CA ARG A 71 9.70 8.93 -3.04
C ARG A 71 9.04 8.96 -1.65
N CYS A 72 7.72 9.18 -1.62
CA CYS A 72 6.95 9.25 -0.38
C CYS A 72 6.83 7.91 0.38
N LYS A 73 7.19 6.77 -0.26
CA LYS A 73 7.17 5.39 0.29
C LYS A 73 5.83 4.95 0.91
N SER A 74 4.75 5.71 0.72
CA SER A 74 3.41 5.36 1.21
C SER A 74 2.79 4.21 0.40
N ARG A 75 2.18 3.23 1.09
CA ARG A 75 1.33 2.20 0.47
C ARG A 75 0.05 2.77 -0.16
N PHE A 76 -0.36 3.97 0.25
CA PHE A 76 -1.51 4.67 -0.32
C PHE A 76 -1.18 5.38 -1.65
N CYS A 77 0.10 5.66 -1.91
CA CYS A 77 0.51 6.27 -3.17
C CYS A 77 0.62 5.19 -4.25
N PRO A 78 -0.14 5.26 -5.36
CA PRO A 78 -0.17 4.19 -6.37
C PRO A 78 1.20 3.92 -6.99
N VAL A 79 1.99 4.96 -7.22
CA VAL A 79 3.35 4.85 -7.78
C VAL A 79 4.29 4.12 -6.81
N CYS A 80 4.29 4.51 -5.52
CA CYS A 80 5.14 3.86 -4.52
C CYS A 80 4.66 2.46 -4.18
N ALA A 81 3.36 2.26 -4.09
CA ALA A 81 2.73 0.99 -3.80
C ALA A 81 3.05 -0.04 -4.88
N LYS A 82 2.96 0.32 -6.16
CA LYS A 82 3.29 -0.60 -7.26
C LYS A 82 4.73 -1.12 -7.17
N VAL A 83 5.69 -0.26 -6.83
CA VAL A 83 7.09 -0.66 -6.63
C VAL A 83 7.23 -1.61 -5.44
N GLN A 84 6.57 -1.30 -4.31
CA GLN A 84 6.61 -2.15 -3.12
C GLN A 84 5.97 -3.52 -3.38
N VAL A 85 4.81 -3.55 -4.05
CA VAL A 85 4.14 -4.78 -4.45
C VAL A 85 5.02 -5.59 -5.40
N GLY A 86 5.67 -4.96 -6.39
CA GLY A 86 6.59 -5.67 -7.29
C GLY A 86 7.75 -6.33 -6.56
N LYS A 87 8.36 -5.63 -5.59
CA LYS A 87 9.41 -6.21 -4.73
C LYS A 87 8.88 -7.37 -3.90
N TRP A 88 7.73 -7.18 -3.24
CA TRP A 88 7.11 -8.23 -2.44
C TRP A 88 6.77 -9.47 -3.27
N VAL A 89 6.23 -9.31 -4.47
CA VAL A 89 5.96 -10.44 -5.38
C VAL A 89 7.25 -11.18 -5.75
N ALA A 90 8.33 -10.46 -6.06
CA ALA A 90 9.62 -11.08 -6.35
C ALA A 90 10.17 -11.85 -5.14
N ASP A 91 10.03 -11.30 -3.93
CA ASP A 91 10.45 -11.97 -2.70
C ASP A 91 9.60 -13.20 -2.40
N MET A 92 8.28 -13.12 -2.55
CA MET A 92 7.39 -14.27 -2.40
C MET A 92 7.71 -15.38 -3.41
N ASN A 93 7.94 -15.03 -4.68
CA ASN A 93 8.30 -15.99 -5.71
C ASN A 93 9.62 -16.73 -5.42
N ARG A 94 10.53 -16.14 -4.63
CA ARG A 94 11.76 -16.81 -4.18
C ARG A 94 11.52 -17.79 -3.02
N LEU A 95 10.47 -17.57 -2.23
CA LEU A 95 10.11 -18.44 -1.12
C LEU A 95 9.28 -19.65 -1.56
N PHE A 96 8.52 -19.53 -2.65
CA PHE A 96 7.73 -20.64 -3.16
C PHE A 96 8.63 -21.71 -3.81
N PRO A 97 8.45 -22.99 -3.46
CA PRO A 97 9.14 -24.07 -4.14
C PRO A 97 8.69 -24.17 -5.60
N ASN A 98 9.58 -24.59 -6.49
CA ASN A 98 9.27 -24.79 -7.92
C ASN A 98 8.50 -26.09 -8.15
N CYS A 99 7.30 -26.21 -7.57
CA CYS A 99 6.40 -27.35 -7.71
C CYS A 99 4.94 -26.89 -7.71
N SER A 100 4.03 -27.78 -8.09
CA SER A 100 2.59 -27.53 -7.97
C SER A 100 2.18 -27.42 -6.51
N TYR A 101 1.41 -26.39 -6.17
CA TYR A 101 0.91 -26.15 -4.80
C TYR A 101 -0.58 -25.83 -4.80
N PHE A 102 -1.25 -26.12 -3.67
CA PHE A 102 -2.64 -25.75 -3.43
C PHE A 102 -2.71 -24.48 -2.60
N HIS A 103 -3.53 -23.51 -3.03
CA HIS A 103 -3.81 -22.31 -2.25
C HIS A 103 -5.07 -22.54 -1.41
N ILE A 104 -4.92 -22.57 -0.08
CA ILE A 104 -6.03 -22.74 0.86
C ILE A 104 -6.39 -21.37 1.44
N THR A 105 -7.66 -20.98 1.32
CA THR A 105 -8.17 -19.73 1.91
C THR A 105 -9.14 -20.03 3.05
N CYS A 106 -8.82 -19.56 4.25
CA CYS A 106 -9.76 -19.57 5.37
C CYS A 106 -10.63 -18.30 5.33
N THR A 107 -11.94 -18.47 5.20
CA THR A 107 -12.89 -17.35 5.21
C THR A 107 -13.57 -17.22 6.56
N VAL A 108 -13.72 -15.98 7.03
CA VAL A 108 -14.44 -15.69 8.28
C VAL A 108 -15.93 -15.44 7.98
N PRO A 109 -16.86 -16.10 8.70
CA PRO A 109 -18.29 -15.84 8.57
C PRO A 109 -18.63 -14.36 8.81
N SER A 110 -19.62 -13.83 8.08
CA SER A 110 -19.99 -12.41 8.11
C SER A 110 -20.34 -11.89 9.50
N ARG A 111 -20.94 -12.73 10.34
CA ARG A 111 -21.35 -12.42 11.72
C ARG A 111 -20.19 -11.99 12.61
N PHE A 112 -18.95 -12.43 12.34
CA PHE A 112 -17.78 -12.07 13.13
C PHE A 112 -17.09 -10.78 12.66
N ARG A 113 -17.47 -10.21 11.50
CA ARG A 113 -16.76 -9.07 10.90
C ARG A 113 -16.77 -7.84 11.80
N ILE A 114 -17.92 -7.51 12.40
CA ILE A 114 -18.07 -6.35 13.30
C ILE A 114 -17.21 -6.56 14.56
N LEU A 115 -17.36 -7.74 15.20
CA LEU A 115 -16.58 -8.09 16.39
C LEU A 115 -15.07 -7.96 16.14
N LEU A 116 -14.57 -8.43 15.01
CA LEU A 116 -13.14 -8.37 14.66
C LEU A 116 -12.68 -6.98 14.27
N PHE A 117 -13.57 -6.16 13.73
CA PHE A 117 -13.29 -4.77 13.42
C PHE A 117 -13.09 -3.97 14.71
N GLU A 118 -13.98 -4.16 15.69
CA GLU A 118 -13.91 -3.50 17.00
C GLU A 118 -12.81 -4.06 17.89
N LYS A 119 -12.70 -5.39 17.98
CA LYS A 119 -11.72 -6.09 18.82
C LYS A 119 -10.62 -6.71 17.98
N ARG A 120 -9.73 -5.86 17.47
CA ARG A 120 -8.60 -6.27 16.63
C ARG A 120 -7.67 -7.30 17.29
N SER A 121 -7.61 -7.34 18.63
CA SER A 121 -6.86 -8.35 19.38
C SER A 121 -7.31 -9.78 19.12
N LEU A 122 -8.58 -10.00 18.75
CA LEU A 122 -9.13 -11.32 18.44
C LEU A 122 -8.69 -11.86 17.08
N MET A 123 -8.08 -11.05 16.22
CA MET A 123 -7.67 -11.49 14.88
C MET A 123 -6.66 -12.65 14.94
N ASN A 124 -5.78 -12.64 15.95
CA ASN A 124 -4.81 -13.71 16.16
C ASN A 124 -5.50 -15.06 16.43
N ALA A 125 -6.63 -15.08 17.14
CA ALA A 125 -7.36 -16.32 17.41
C ALA A 125 -7.86 -16.98 16.12
N ILE A 126 -8.24 -16.20 15.12
CA ILE A 126 -8.68 -16.71 13.82
C ILE A 126 -7.52 -17.31 13.05
N PHE A 127 -6.36 -16.64 13.03
CA PHE A 127 -5.17 -17.20 12.40
C PHE A 127 -4.71 -18.48 13.09
N SER A 128 -4.74 -18.51 14.43
CA SER A 128 -4.44 -19.72 15.19
C SER A 128 -5.41 -20.85 14.90
N ALA A 129 -6.72 -20.58 14.85
CA ALA A 129 -7.73 -21.60 14.52
C ALA A 129 -7.55 -22.14 13.08
N GLY A 130 -7.22 -21.27 12.12
CA GLY A 130 -6.91 -21.67 10.75
C GLY A 130 -5.67 -22.58 10.69
N ALA A 131 -4.59 -22.21 11.38
CA ALA A 131 -3.39 -23.02 11.47
C ALA A 131 -3.65 -24.37 12.14
N GLN A 132 -4.38 -24.38 13.27
CA GLN A 132 -4.75 -25.62 13.97
C GLN A 132 -5.61 -26.54 13.10
N THR A 133 -6.52 -25.99 12.29
CA THR A 133 -7.35 -26.78 11.37
C THR A 133 -6.53 -27.46 10.27
N ILE A 134 -5.47 -26.80 9.80
CA ILE A 134 -4.54 -27.38 8.81
C ILE A 134 -3.69 -28.47 9.48
N LEU A 135 -3.18 -28.20 10.68
CA LEU A 135 -2.31 -29.13 11.41
C LEU A 135 -3.05 -30.36 11.97
N SER A 136 -4.31 -30.21 12.37
CA SER A 136 -5.09 -31.29 12.97
C SER A 136 -5.42 -32.42 12.00
N LYS A 137 -5.39 -32.17 10.69
CA LYS A 137 -5.64 -33.19 9.66
C LYS A 137 -4.42 -34.08 9.36
N HIS A 138 -3.34 -33.97 10.13
CA HIS A 138 -2.20 -34.88 10.09
C HIS A 138 -2.32 -36.06 11.06
N THR A 139 -3.52 -36.53 11.40
CA THR A 139 -3.67 -37.90 11.89
C THR A 139 -3.54 -38.85 10.69
N PRO A 140 -2.47 -39.65 10.61
CA PRO A 140 -2.40 -40.69 9.60
C PRO A 140 -3.60 -41.59 9.83
N TYR A 141 -4.39 -41.80 8.76
CA TYR A 141 -5.35 -42.89 8.74
C TYR A 141 -4.62 -44.16 9.18
N SER A 142 -5.13 -44.74 10.26
CA SER A 142 -4.83 -46.09 10.72
C SER A 142 -5.24 -47.11 9.67
#